data_AF-A0A1H8VZV6-F1
#
_entry.id   AF-A0A1H8VZV6-F1
#
_cell.length_a   1.000
_cell.length_b   1.000
_cell.length_c   1.000
_cell.angle_alpha   90.00
_cell.angle_beta   90.00
_cell.angle_gamma   90.00
#
_symmetry.space_group_name_H-M   'P 1'
#
loop_
_entity.id
_entity.type
_entity.pdbx_description
1 polymer ?
#
loop_
_entity_poly.entity_id
_entity_poly.type
_entity_poly.pdbx_seq_one_letter_code
_entity_poly.pdbx_strand_id
1 'polypeptide(L)'
;MNKKPGTSKDAADKLVKNIRRKTRQTYSAEEKIRIVLAGLRGEESISALCRREGISDSLYYTWSKEFLEAGKRRLFGDTARQATSPEVKDLRSEAMA
;
A
#
# COMPACT_ATOMS: atom_id res chain seq x y z
N MET A 1 36.23 -25.30 23.31
CA MET A 1 34.74 -25.23 23.26
C MET A 1 34.36 -24.34 22.08
N ASN A 2 33.89 -24.92 20.98
CA ASN A 2 33.74 -24.22 19.69
C ASN A 2 32.33 -23.62 19.55
N LYS A 3 32.19 -22.29 19.50
CA LYS A 3 30.91 -21.60 19.27
C LYS A 3 30.51 -21.78 17.80
N LYS A 4 29.37 -22.43 17.55
CA LYS A 4 28.79 -22.63 16.21
C LYS A 4 28.47 -21.28 15.56
N PRO A 5 29.00 -20.93 14.37
CA PRO A 5 28.73 -19.67 13.69
C PRO A 5 27.43 -19.66 12.84
N GLY A 6 26.61 -20.71 12.92
CA GLY A 6 25.47 -20.91 12.01
C GLY A 6 24.19 -20.14 12.36
N THR A 7 24.00 -19.71 13.61
CA THR A 7 22.72 -19.11 14.03
C THR A 7 22.54 -17.65 13.63
N SER A 8 23.64 -16.88 13.49
CA SER A 8 23.58 -15.45 13.17
C SER A 8 23.31 -15.15 11.70
N LYS A 9 23.88 -15.95 10.80
CA LYS A 9 23.73 -15.77 9.35
C LYS A 9 22.32 -16.18 8.87
N ASP A 10 21.81 -17.32 9.36
CA ASP A 10 20.46 -17.78 9.03
C ASP A 10 19.36 -16.83 9.55
N ALA A 11 19.56 -16.23 10.72
CA ALA A 11 18.64 -15.23 11.27
C ALA A 11 18.62 -13.94 10.44
N ALA A 12 19.79 -13.46 10.02
CA ALA A 12 19.91 -12.28 9.15
C ALA A 12 19.28 -12.53 7.77
N ASP A 13 19.51 -13.70 7.17
CA ASP A 13 18.93 -14.05 5.87
C ASP A 13 17.39 -14.17 5.94
N LYS A 14 16.86 -14.74 7.03
CA LYS A 14 15.41 -14.75 7.27
C LYS A 14 14.85 -13.34 7.43
N LEU A 15 15.55 -12.45 8.14
CA LEU A 15 15.14 -11.06 8.30
C LEU A 15 15.09 -10.33 6.95
N VAL A 16 16.14 -10.45 6.13
CA VAL A 16 16.21 -9.83 4.80
C VAL A 16 15.13 -10.37 3.87
N LYS A 17 14.87 -11.69 3.87
CA LYS A 17 13.76 -12.29 3.11
C LYS A 17 12.40 -11.74 3.55
N ASN A 18 12.18 -11.56 4.85
CA ASN A 18 10.93 -11.00 5.38
C ASN A 18 10.78 -9.52 5.02
N ILE A 19 11.86 -8.73 5.06
CA ILE A 19 11.87 -7.35 4.60
C ILE A 19 11.50 -7.31 3.12
N ARG A 20 12.20 -8.10 2.28
CA ARG A 20 11.93 -8.20 0.84
C ARG A 20 10.50 -8.62 0.53
N ARG A 21 9.96 -9.58 1.29
CA ARG A 21 8.58 -10.05 1.14
C ARG A 21 7.58 -8.96 1.51
N LYS A 22 7.79 -8.24 2.62
CA LYS A 22 6.96 -7.09 3.01
C LYS A 22 7.04 -5.96 1.98
N THR A 23 8.22 -5.66 1.43
CA THR A 23 8.37 -4.64 0.37
C THR A 23 7.80 -5.09 -0.98
N ARG A 24 7.55 -6.39 -1.16
CA ARG A 24 6.90 -6.97 -2.35
C ARG A 24 5.39 -7.18 -2.15
N GLN A 25 4.84 -6.80 -0.99
CA GLN A 25 3.41 -6.83 -0.76
C GLN A 25 2.74 -5.94 -1.82
N THR A 26 1.98 -6.55 -2.72
CA THR A 26 1.19 -5.85 -3.72
C THR A 26 -0.16 -5.51 -3.11
N TYR A 27 -0.49 -4.23 -3.03
CA TYR A 27 -1.79 -3.76 -2.57
C TYR A 27 -2.67 -3.50 -3.79
N SER A 28 -3.90 -4.02 -3.78
CA SER A 28 -4.87 -3.68 -4.82
C SER A 28 -5.23 -2.19 -4.76
N ALA A 29 -5.75 -1.64 -5.86
CA ALA A 29 -6.21 -0.25 -5.86
C ALA A 29 -7.32 -0.04 -4.81
N GLU A 30 -8.22 -1.01 -4.66
CA GLU A 30 -9.31 -0.97 -3.69
C GLU A 30 -8.78 -0.95 -2.24
N GLU A 31 -7.76 -1.76 -1.93
CA GLU A 31 -7.13 -1.75 -0.61
C GLU A 31 -6.49 -0.40 -0.30
N LYS A 32 -5.73 0.16 -1.25
CA LYS A 32 -5.09 1.48 -1.10
C LYS A 32 -6.15 2.55 -0.84
N ILE A 33 -7.23 2.57 -1.62
CA ILE A 33 -8.32 3.54 -1.49
C ILE A 33 -9.00 3.41 -0.11
N ARG A 34 -9.34 2.19 0.31
CA ARG A 34 -9.95 1.93 1.63
C ARG A 34 -9.10 2.47 2.77
N ILE A 35 -7.79 2.23 2.73
CA ILE A 35 -6.86 2.69 3.77
C ILE A 35 -6.74 4.22 3.77
N VAL A 36 -6.61 4.84 2.59
CA VAL A 36 -6.55 6.32 2.48
C VAL A 36 -7.83 6.96 3.03
N LEU A 37 -9.00 6.44 2.68
CA LEU A 37 -10.28 6.95 3.17
C LEU A 37 -10.44 6.78 4.68
N ALA A 38 -9.98 5.67 5.25
CA ALA A 38 -9.98 5.47 6.71
C ALA A 38 -9.11 6.52 7.42
N GLY A 39 -7.93 6.83 6.88
CA GLY A 39 -7.05 7.86 7.43
C GLY A 39 -7.63 9.27 7.31
N LEU A 40 -8.30 9.58 6.19
CA LEU A 40 -9.01 10.86 6.01
C LEU A 40 -10.21 11.03 6.93
N ARG A 41 -10.85 9.94 7.34
CA ARG A 41 -11.98 9.95 8.28
C ARG A 41 -11.55 10.39 9.69
N GLY A 42 -10.32 10.09 10.08
CA GLY A 42 -9.72 10.57 11.32
C GLY A 42 -10.24 9.91 12.61
N GLU A 43 -10.83 8.71 12.52
CA GLU A 43 -11.33 7.96 13.69
C GLU A 43 -10.19 7.46 14.60
N GLU A 44 -9.02 7.22 14.04
CA GLU A 44 -7.81 6.83 14.76
C GLU A 44 -6.59 7.60 14.22
N SER A 45 -5.49 7.61 14.97
CA SER A 45 -4.25 8.20 14.48
C SER A 45 -3.71 7.45 13.26
N ILE A 46 -3.09 8.15 12.33
CA ILE A 46 -2.49 7.55 11.12
C ILE A 46 -1.52 6.42 11.48
N SER A 47 -0.73 6.57 12.54
CA SER A 47 0.19 5.53 12.98
C SER A 47 -0.51 4.29 13.55
N ALA A 48 -1.69 4.43 14.17
CA ALA A 48 -2.49 3.29 14.61
C ALA A 48 -3.06 2.52 13.40
N LEU A 49 -3.63 3.26 12.43
CA LEU A 49 -4.11 2.72 11.16
C LEU A 49 -2.98 1.98 10.42
N CYS A 50 -1.81 2.59 10.27
CA CYS A 50 -0.68 1.99 9.56
C CYS A 50 -0.20 0.69 10.21
N ARG A 51 -0.19 0.61 11.55
CA ARG A 51 0.13 -0.63 12.28
C ARG A 51 -0.91 -1.73 12.05
N ARG A 52 -2.20 -1.39 12.04
CA ARG A 52 -3.28 -2.36 11.77
C ARG A 52 -3.21 -2.92 10.35
N GLU A 53 -3.02 -2.05 9.38
CA GLU A 53 -2.97 -2.42 7.96
C GLU A 53 -1.59 -2.98 7.54
N GLY A 54 -0.61 -2.98 8.46
CA GLY A 54 0.73 -3.50 8.22
C GLY A 54 1.57 -2.69 7.23
N ILE A 55 1.27 -1.39 7.08
CA ILE A 55 1.98 -0.46 6.19
C ILE A 55 2.87 0.51 6.97
N SER A 56 3.78 1.19 6.28
CA SER A 56 4.51 2.31 6.86
C SER A 56 3.74 3.62 6.70
N ASP A 57 3.91 4.53 7.66
CA ASP A 57 3.33 5.89 7.59
C ASP A 57 3.74 6.61 6.29
N SER A 58 4.99 6.44 5.84
CA SER A 58 5.46 6.99 4.57
C SER A 58 4.69 6.49 3.35
N LEU A 59 4.29 5.21 3.34
CA LEU A 59 3.52 4.60 2.27
C LEU A 59 2.09 5.16 2.25
N TYR A 60 1.48 5.29 3.43
CA TYR A 60 0.18 5.96 3.58
C TYR A 60 0.21 7.37 3.00
N TYR A 61 1.18 8.21 3.39
CA TYR A 61 1.24 9.59 2.91
C TYR A 61 1.50 9.67 1.40
N THR A 62 2.23 8.71 0.83
CA THR A 62 2.43 8.61 -0.62
C THR A 62 1.09 8.36 -1.32
N TRP A 63 0.33 7.34 -0.88
CA TRP A 63 -0.98 7.03 -1.45
C TRP A 63 -2.00 8.15 -1.24
N SER A 64 -2.02 8.75 -0.04
CA SER A 64 -2.91 9.87 0.28
C SER A 64 -2.65 11.06 -0.64
N LYS A 65 -1.39 11.40 -0.89
CA LYS A 65 -1.01 12.45 -1.83
C LYS A 65 -1.47 12.12 -3.25
N GLU A 66 -1.16 10.93 -3.75
CA GLU A 66 -1.55 10.52 -5.11
C GLU A 66 -3.07 10.54 -5.30
N PHE A 67 -3.82 10.02 -4.31
CA PHE A 67 -5.27 9.99 -4.32
C PHE A 67 -5.88 11.39 -4.36
N LEU A 68 -5.40 12.31 -3.50
CA LEU A 68 -5.90 13.69 -3.46
C LEU A 68 -5.51 14.48 -4.72
N GLU A 69 -4.31 14.29 -5.25
CA GLU A 69 -3.89 14.94 -6.49
C GLU A 69 -4.70 14.44 -7.70
N ALA A 70 -4.98 13.14 -7.78
CA ALA A 70 -5.88 12.59 -8.79
C ALA A 70 -7.30 13.19 -8.68
N GLY A 71 -7.81 13.32 -7.45
CA GLY A 71 -9.09 13.99 -7.18
C GLY A 71 -9.11 15.45 -7.62
N LYS A 72 -8.06 16.22 -7.28
CA LYS A 72 -7.91 17.62 -7.71
C LYS A 72 -7.88 17.74 -9.23
N ARG A 73 -7.02 16.98 -9.93
CA ARG A 73 -6.93 16.99 -11.40
C ARG A 73 -8.28 16.73 -12.05
N ARG A 74 -9.04 15.78 -11.50
CA ARG A 74 -10.40 15.48 -11.97
C ARG A 74 -11.37 16.65 -11.78
N LEU A 75 -11.30 17.33 -10.64
CA LEU A 75 -12.17 18.47 -10.32
C LEU A 75 -11.81 19.74 -11.10
N PHE A 76 -10.52 19.96 -11.38
CA PHE A 76 -10.04 21.08 -12.19
C PHE A 76 -10.25 20.89 -13.71
N GLY A 77 -10.89 19.79 -14.13
CA GLY A 77 -11.29 19.60 -15.52
C GLY A 77 -10.16 19.19 -16.46
N ASP A 78 -9.07 18.63 -15.93
CA ASP A 78 -7.96 18.07 -16.74
C ASP A 78 -8.41 16.73 -17.36
N THR A 79 -9.36 16.80 -18.29
CA THR A 79 -10.12 15.67 -18.81
C THR A 79 -9.38 14.91 -19.90
N ALA A 80 -8.45 14.03 -19.52
CA ALA A 80 -8.36 12.73 -20.18
C ALA A 80 -9.39 11.81 -19.50
N ARG A 81 -10.46 11.46 -20.21
CA ARG A 81 -11.56 10.61 -19.72
C ARG A 81 -11.03 9.17 -19.49
N GLN A 82 -10.38 8.91 -18.36
CA GLN A 82 -9.80 7.61 -17.97
C GLN A 82 -10.86 6.59 -17.47
N ALA A 83 -12.15 6.90 -17.53
CA ALA A 83 -13.21 5.93 -17.21
C ALA A 83 -13.26 4.74 -18.20
N THR A 84 -12.47 4.79 -19.28
CA THR A 84 -12.25 3.69 -20.24
C THR A 84 -10.82 3.12 -20.17
N SER A 85 -10.06 3.39 -19.10
CA SER A 85 -8.71 2.82 -18.97
C SER A 85 -8.75 1.33 -18.62
N PRO A 86 -7.81 0.50 -19.10
CA PRO A 86 -7.74 -0.93 -18.80
C PRO A 86 -7.78 -1.24 -17.30
N GLU A 87 -7.26 -0.36 -16.43
CA GLU A 87 -7.34 -0.51 -14.97
C GLU A 87 -8.78 -0.61 -14.43
N VAL A 88 -9.74 0.11 -15.03
CA VAL A 88 -11.17 0.04 -14.64
C VAL A 88 -11.79 -1.27 -15.12
N LYS A 89 -11.31 -1.80 -16.25
CA LYS A 89 -11.73 -3.11 -16.75
C LYS A 89 -11.20 -4.23 -15.85
N ASP A 90 -9.95 -4.11 -15.42
CA ASP A 90 -9.29 -5.08 -14.53
C ASP A 90 -9.97 -5.11 -13.15
N LEU A 91 -10.25 -3.94 -12.56
CA LEU A 91 -11.05 -3.84 -11.33
C LEU A 91 -12.44 -4.49 -11.46
N ARG A 92 -13.11 -4.31 -12.61
CA ARG A 92 -14.42 -4.93 -12.86
C ARG A 92 -14.33 -6.45 -13.00
N SER A 93 -13.29 -6.97 -13.63
CA SER A 93 -13.08 -8.42 -13.72
C SER A 93 -12.72 -9.04 -12.37
N GLU A 94 -11.95 -8.35 -11.53
CA GLU A 94 -11.64 -8.81 -10.17
C GLU A 94 -12.89 -8.87 -9.28
N ALA A 95 -13.82 -7.92 -9.42
CA ALA A 95 -15.08 -7.90 -8.67
C ALA A 95 -16.13 -8.92 -9.16
N MET A 96 -15.94 -9.52 -10.35
CA MET A 96 -16.86 -10.51 -10.95
C MET A 96 -16.35 -11.95 -10.83
N ALA A 97 -15.19 -12.18 -10.21
CA ALA A 97 -14.62 -13.49 -9.91
C ALA A 97 -14.92 -13.90 -8.46
#